data_AF-A0A269PV60-F1
#
_entry.id   AF-A0A269PV60-F1
#
_cell.length_a   1.000
_cell.length_b   1.000
_cell.length_c   1.000
_cell.angle_alpha   90.00
_cell.angle_beta   90.00
_cell.angle_gamma   90.00
#
_symmetry.space_group_name_H-M   'P 1'
#
loop_
_entity.id
_entity.type
_entity.pdbx_description
1 polymer ?
#
loop_
_entity_poly.entity_id
_entity_poly.type
_entity_poly.pdbx_seq_one_letter_code
_entity_poly.pdbx_strand_id
1 'polypeptide(L)'
;MIKRLKPLVVDLVGAIARNNLSAAQVKYYEKVNNETIHHFFTELRVHNGSNNRIHLILDGTGYHRAQVVKDKANAPFGYIA
;
A
#
# COMPACT_ATOMS: atom_id res chain seq x y z
N MET A 1 30.77 -7.70 -28.20
CA MET A 1 29.46 -8.30 -27.86
C MET A 1 28.82 -7.45 -26.77
N ILE A 2 27.76 -6.69 -27.08
CA ILE A 2 27.10 -5.79 -26.11
C ILE A 2 25.97 -6.58 -25.43
N LYS A 3 26.08 -6.86 -24.13
CA LYS A 3 24.98 -7.44 -23.35
C LYS A 3 23.90 -6.37 -23.16
N ARG A 4 22.70 -6.61 -23.69
CA ARG A 4 21.53 -5.76 -23.47
C ARG A 4 21.18 -5.83 -21.97
N LEU A 5 21.26 -4.71 -21.26
CA LEU A 5 20.79 -4.62 -19.87
C LEU A 5 19.28 -4.89 -19.87
N LYS A 6 18.82 -5.78 -18.98
CA LYS A 6 17.39 -5.93 -18.74
C LYS A 6 16.88 -4.60 -18.15
N PRO A 7 15.80 -4.02 -18.67
CA PRO A 7 15.21 -2.84 -18.07
C PRO A 7 14.76 -3.18 -16.65
N LEU A 8 15.09 -2.31 -15.69
CA LEU A 8 14.58 -2.42 -14.34
C LEU A 8 13.08 -2.12 -14.39
N VAL A 9 12.26 -3.13 -14.10
CA VAL A 9 10.81 -2.96 -13.90
C VAL A 9 10.59 -2.74 -12.41
N VAL A 10 9.86 -1.68 -12.07
CA VAL A 10 9.54 -1.31 -10.70
C VAL A 10 8.06 -1.05 -10.64
N ASP A 11 7.40 -1.63 -9.65
CA ASP A 11 6.00 -1.35 -9.36
C ASP A 11 5.89 -0.17 -8.39
N LEU A 12 4.84 0.64 -8.58
CA LEU A 12 4.56 1.81 -7.76
C LEU A 12 3.25 1.61 -7.01
N VAL A 13 3.28 1.83 -5.69
CA VAL A 13 2.09 1.85 -4.84
C VAL A 13 1.97 3.25 -4.25
N GLY A 14 0.78 3.83 -4.39
CA GLY A 14 0.50 5.18 -3.91
C GLY A 14 -0.84 5.27 -3.20
N ALA A 15 -0.93 6.18 -2.23
CA ALA A 15 -2.17 6.57 -1.57
C ALA A 15 -2.23 8.09 -1.47
N ILE A 16 -3.41 8.64 -1.72
CA ILE A 16 -3.65 10.07 -1.75
C ILE A 16 -4.92 10.39 -0.96
N ALA A 17 -4.83 11.42 -0.12
CA ALA A 17 -5.99 11.89 0.63
C ALA A 17 -6.83 12.84 -0.24
N ARG A 18 -8.16 12.69 -0.20
CA ARG A 18 -9.11 13.47 -1.01
C ARG A 18 -8.90 14.98 -0.94
N ASN A 19 -8.54 15.50 0.24
CA ASN A 19 -8.41 16.94 0.49
C ASN A 19 -6.94 17.40 0.61
N ASN A 20 -5.97 16.53 0.33
CA ASN A 20 -4.55 16.86 0.45
C ASN A 20 -3.73 16.10 -0.59
N LEU A 21 -3.88 16.50 -1.87
CA LEU A 21 -3.22 15.86 -3.00
C LEU A 21 -1.69 15.97 -2.93
N SER A 22 -1.17 17.06 -2.35
CA SER A 22 0.26 17.31 -2.17
C SER A 22 0.93 16.35 -1.18
N ALA A 23 0.17 15.69 -0.31
CA ALA A 23 0.68 14.75 0.67
C ALA A 23 0.61 13.28 0.23
N ALA A 24 0.54 13.02 -1.08
CA ALA A 24 0.52 11.67 -1.61
C ALA A 24 1.73 10.86 -1.11
N GLN A 25 1.46 9.68 -0.56
CA GLN A 25 2.48 8.74 -0.13
C GLN A 25 2.73 7.74 -1.25
N VAL A 26 3.98 7.63 -1.71
CA VAL A 26 4.37 6.77 -2.82
C VAL A 26 5.55 5.90 -2.42
N LYS A 27 5.49 4.60 -2.71
CA LYS A 27 6.63 3.69 -2.58
C LYS A 27 6.84 2.88 -3.85
N TYR A 28 8.11 2.59 -4.09
CA TYR A 28 8.59 1.77 -5.19
C TYR A 28 8.95 0.38 -4.66
N TYR A 29 8.50 -0.66 -5.35
CA TYR A 29 8.80 -2.05 -5.04
C TYR A 29 9.27 -2.76 -6.29
N GLU A 30 10.15 -3.75 -6.13
CA GLU A 30 10.49 -4.65 -7.24
C GLU A 30 9.26 -5.44 -7.72
N LYS A 31 8.33 -5.74 -6.79
CA LYS A 31 7.06 -6.41 -7.09
C LYS A 31 5.96 -6.09 -6.08
N VAL A 32 4.77 -5.78 -6.57
CA VAL A 32 3.54 -5.71 -5.76
C VAL A 32 3.02 -7.11 -5.45
N ASN A 33 2.87 -7.40 -4.17
CA ASN A 33 2.34 -8.64 -3.63
C ASN A 33 1.71 -8.37 -2.25
N ASN A 34 1.29 -9.44 -1.57
CA ASN A 34 0.65 -9.34 -0.25
C ASN A 34 1.55 -8.66 0.80
N GLU A 35 2.85 -8.94 0.79
CA GLU A 35 3.82 -8.44 1.76
C GLU A 35 4.13 -6.96 1.53
N THR A 36 4.36 -6.56 0.28
CA THR A 36 4.66 -5.17 -0.07
C THR A 36 3.45 -4.24 0.11
N ILE A 37 2.24 -4.72 -0.14
CA ILE A 37 1.00 -4.01 0.17
C ILE A 37 0.81 -3.87 1.69
N HIS A 38 1.05 -4.95 2.44
CA HIS A 38 0.96 -4.90 3.91
C HIS A 38 1.94 -3.89 4.51
N HIS A 39 3.19 -3.91 4.04
CA HIS A 39 4.20 -2.94 4.44
C HIS A 39 3.78 -1.51 4.09
N PHE A 40 3.27 -1.27 2.88
CA PHE A 40 2.77 0.04 2.48
C PHE A 40 1.64 0.55 3.39
N PHE A 41 0.67 -0.28 3.74
CA PHE A 41 -0.42 0.11 4.64
C PHE A 41 0.05 0.40 6.07
N THR A 42 1.08 -0.30 6.54
CA THR A 42 1.69 -0.04 7.85
C THR A 42 2.30 1.36 7.88
N GLU A 43 3.09 1.70 6.85
CA GLU A 43 3.72 3.02 6.71
C GLU A 43 2.68 4.13 6.55
N LEU A 44 1.65 3.88 5.74
CA LEU A 44 0.55 4.81 5.54
C LEU A 44 -0.18 5.11 6.86
N ARG A 45 -0.33 4.12 7.74
CA ARG A 45 -0.93 4.31 9.07
C ARG A 45 -0.07 5.17 9.99
N VAL A 46 1.24 4.91 10.03
CA VAL A 46 2.18 5.72 10.81
C VAL A 46 2.12 7.17 10.35
N HIS A 47 2.08 7.41 9.04
CA HIS A 47 2.02 8.75 8.47
C HIS A 47 0.72 9.52 8.85
N ASN A 48 -0.43 8.85 8.89
CA ASN A 48 -1.73 9.50 9.15
C ASN A 48 -2.12 9.54 10.65
N GLY A 49 -1.21 9.11 11.54
CA GLY A 49 -1.45 9.01 12.97
C GLY A 49 -2.15 7.70 13.34
N SER A 50 -1.46 6.89 14.15
CA SER A 50 -1.87 5.52 14.51
C SER A 50 -3.20 5.41 15.27
N ASN A 51 -3.74 6.52 15.78
CA ASN A 51 -5.00 6.56 16.53
C ASN A 51 -6.22 6.89 15.66
N ASN A 52 -6.02 7.29 14.41
CA ASN A 52 -7.10 7.63 13.50
C ASN A 52 -7.52 6.42 12.66
N ARG A 53 -8.82 6.29 12.41
CA ARG A 53 -9.34 5.32 11.45
C ARG A 53 -9.08 5.85 10.03
N ILE A 54 -8.47 5.03 9.19
CA ILE A 54 -8.22 5.35 7.79
C ILE A 54 -9.19 4.55 6.94
N HIS A 55 -9.97 5.27 6.12
CA HIS A 55 -10.84 4.67 5.11
C HIS A 55 -10.10 4.63 3.77
N LEU A 56 -9.84 3.43 3.25
CA LEU A 56 -9.16 3.25 1.97
C LEU A 56 -10.14 2.75 0.92
N ILE A 57 -10.07 3.35 -0.26
CA ILE A 57 -10.78 2.87 -1.45
C ILE A 57 -9.76 2.10 -2.29
N LEU A 58 -10.02 0.81 -2.53
CA LEU A 58 -9.13 -0.10 -3.25
C LEU A 58 -9.88 -0.70 -4.45
N ASP A 59 -9.14 -1.05 -5.51
CA ASP A 59 -9.66 -1.62 -6.76
C ASP A 59 -10.11 -3.10 -6.65
N GLY A 60 -9.94 -3.73 -5.49
CA GLY A 60 -10.40 -5.09 -5.22
C GLY A 60 -9.54 -6.22 -5.81
N THR A 61 -8.29 -5.97 -6.20
CA THR A 61 -7.37 -7.05 -6.64
C THR A 61 -7.11 -8.11 -5.57
N GLY A 62 -6.57 -9.27 -5.96
CA GLY A 62 -6.42 -10.44 -5.09
C GLY A 62 -5.62 -10.17 -3.80
N TYR A 63 -4.58 -9.35 -3.89
CA TYR A 63 -3.76 -8.94 -2.74
C TYR A 63 -4.46 -7.88 -1.87
N HIS A 64 -5.34 -7.03 -2.42
CA HIS A 64 -6.19 -6.11 -1.65
C HIS A 64 -7.29 -6.84 -0.86
N ARG A 65 -7.70 -8.03 -1.32
CA ARG A 65 -8.73 -8.87 -0.67
C ARG A 65 -8.18 -10.04 0.13
N ALA A 66 -6.87 -10.17 0.26
CA ALA A 66 -6.22 -11.27 0.96
C ALA A 66 -6.71 -11.33 2.43
N GLN A 67 -6.86 -12.55 2.96
CA GLN A 67 -7.39 -12.74 4.32
C GLN A 67 -6.53 -12.00 5.36
N VAL A 68 -5.20 -12.02 5.20
CA VAL A 68 -4.27 -11.27 6.05
C VAL A 68 -4.53 -9.75 6.07
N VAL A 69 -5.02 -9.18 4.96
CA VAL A 69 -5.38 -7.76 4.88
C VAL A 69 -6.71 -7.50 5.58
N LYS A 70 -7.68 -8.41 5.41
CA LYS A 70 -9.00 -8.33 6.08
C LYS A 70 -8.93 -8.54 7.59
N ASP A 71 -8.15 -9.52 8.05
CA ASP A 71 -7.96 -9.80 9.47
C ASP A 71 -7.34 -8.60 10.16
N LYS A 72 -6.36 -7.98 9.50
CA LYS A 72 -5.73 -6.75 9.95
C LYS A 72 -6.68 -5.56 9.93
N ALA A 73 -7.53 -5.42 8.93
CA ALA A 73 -8.58 -4.40 8.90
C ALA A 73 -9.54 -4.52 10.12
N ASN A 74 -9.91 -5.73 10.49
CA ASN A 74 -10.90 -6.02 11.55
C ASN A 74 -10.32 -6.09 12.97
N ALA A 75 -9.00 -6.04 13.14
CA ALA A 75 -8.38 -6.05 14.46
C ALA A 75 -8.76 -4.78 15.26
N PRO A 76 -8.81 -4.84 16.60
CA PRO A 76 -8.77 -3.61 17.40
C PRO A 76 -7.53 -2.81 17.00
N PHE A 77 -7.71 -1.57 16.56
CA PHE A 77 -6.67 -0.73 15.91
C PHE A 77 -6.26 -1.14 14.48
N GLY A 78 -7.15 -1.85 13.79
CA GLY A 78 -6.96 -2.38 12.44
C GLY A 78 -6.83 -1.35 11.33
N TYR A 79 -6.28 -1.81 10.20
CA TYR A 79 -5.59 -1.00 9.20
C TYR A 79 -6.51 -0.27 8.21
N ILE A 80 -7.77 -0.71 8.07
CA ILE A 80 -8.65 -0.29 6.98
C ILE A 80 -10.09 -0.55 7.41
N ALA A 81 -11.03 0.35 7.10
CA ALA A 81 -12.44 -0.01 7.03
C ALA A 81 -13.15 0.70 5.89
#